data_AF-A0A6I6A8W5-F1
#
_entry.id   AF-A0A6I6A8W5-F1
#
_cell.length_a   1.000
_cell.length_b   1.000
_cell.length_c   1.000
_cell.angle_alpha   90.00
_cell.angle_beta   90.00
_cell.angle_gamma   90.00
#
_symmetry.space_group_name_H-M   'P 1'
#
loop_
_entity.id
_entity.type
_entity.pdbx_description
1 polymer ?
#
loop_
_entity_poly.entity_id
_entity_poly.type
_entity_poly.pdbx_seq_one_letter_code
_entity_poly.pdbx_strand_id
1 'polypeptide(L)'
;MPFRQKITRELKQWGLAGLIVLLALSATMEWTPAREQESTDSQQEKAAATKLYQKVREARATWRDFPGFTADVTVCYNGKRTTGKLVADNQFKIKLTLQDESLSEWSLPKMHSVIGHRKYRQQKPIPATFADQEVDHPLGRLVNIDGKNVSFRLQGDVMTEVHRRSDKSWFTISTLDVLRTKENETLPQVTSVTYRNPQTGEILSNRSNTFAFARVGKFDLPTAMLTVECGEKFDHNVGSIKLTNHRLLTDSALSQTN
;
A
#
# COMPACT_ATOMS: atom_id res chain seq x y z
N MET A 1 -15.78 8.26 30.69
CA MET A 1 -14.46 8.28 30.05
C MET A 1 -14.42 9.48 29.09
N PRO A 2 -13.46 10.41 29.19
CA PRO A 2 -13.47 11.61 28.35
C PRO A 2 -13.32 11.24 26.87
N PHE A 3 -14.18 11.78 26.02
CA PHE A 3 -14.34 11.47 24.59
C PHE A 3 -13.01 11.43 23.80
N ARG A 4 -12.05 12.30 24.15
CA ARG A 4 -10.69 12.31 23.57
C ARG A 4 -9.91 11.02 23.80
N GLN A 5 -10.04 10.40 24.98
CA GLN A 5 -9.36 9.13 25.32
C GLN A 5 -9.99 7.93 24.60
N LYS A 6 -11.30 7.98 24.32
CA LYS A 6 -11.97 6.94 23.52
C LYS A 6 -11.50 6.98 22.06
N ILE A 7 -11.40 8.17 21.47
CA ILE A 7 -10.91 8.36 20.10
C ILE A 7 -9.44 7.97 19.97
N THR A 8 -8.56 8.40 20.88
CA THR A 8 -7.15 7.96 20.83
C THR A 8 -7.02 6.46 21.06
N ARG A 9 -7.85 5.84 21.92
CA ARG A 9 -7.82 4.38 22.10
C ARG A 9 -8.30 3.64 20.84
N GLU A 10 -9.36 4.11 20.20
CA GLU A 10 -9.86 3.52 18.95
C GLU A 10 -8.85 3.75 17.81
N LEU A 11 -8.36 4.98 17.61
CA LEU A 11 -7.30 5.26 16.63
C LEU A 11 -6.01 4.49 16.90
N LYS A 12 -5.69 4.16 18.15
CA LYS A 12 -4.51 3.36 18.51
C LYS A 12 -4.74 1.85 18.34
N GLN A 13 -5.95 1.34 18.60
CA GLN A 13 -6.32 -0.04 18.29
C GLN A 13 -6.39 -0.28 16.77
N TRP A 14 -6.93 0.67 16.01
CA TRP A 14 -7.10 0.58 14.56
C TRP A 14 -5.91 1.11 13.76
N GLY A 15 -5.11 2.01 14.34
CA GLY A 15 -3.82 2.48 13.81
C GLY A 15 -2.72 1.43 13.93
N LEU A 16 -2.81 0.52 14.92
CA LEU A 16 -1.98 -0.69 14.95
C LEU A 16 -2.41 -1.72 13.89
N ALA A 17 -3.71 -1.76 13.54
CA ALA A 17 -4.24 -2.43 12.34
C ALA A 17 -4.04 -1.60 11.05
N GLY A 18 -3.40 -0.42 11.16
CA GLY A 18 -3.07 0.52 10.10
C GLY A 18 -1.78 0.18 9.35
N LEU A 19 -1.42 -1.11 9.28
CA LEU A 19 -0.22 -1.56 8.60
C LEU A 19 -0.47 -1.65 7.08
N ILE A 20 -0.50 -0.49 6.40
CA ILE A 20 -0.60 -0.45 4.94
C ILE A 20 0.79 -0.68 4.34
N VAL A 21 1.05 -1.95 4.03
CA VAL A 21 2.11 -2.49 3.17
C VAL A 21 3.46 -1.83 3.36
N LEU A 22 4.23 -2.46 4.23
CA LEU A 22 5.64 -2.23 4.29
C LEU A 22 6.38 -3.04 3.23
N LEU A 23 7.20 -2.32 2.48
CA LEU A 23 8.47 -2.85 1.97
C LEU A 23 9.64 -2.50 2.91
N ALA A 24 9.36 -2.18 4.19
CA ALA A 24 10.36 -1.83 5.22
C ALA A 24 10.07 -2.34 6.65
N LEU A 25 9.14 -3.29 6.87
CA LEU A 25 9.01 -4.06 8.12
C LEU A 25 9.49 -5.46 7.78
N SER A 26 10.80 -5.55 7.60
CA SER A 26 11.53 -6.80 7.46
C SER A 26 12.79 -6.64 8.28
N ALA A 27 12.67 -6.86 9.58
CA ALA A 27 13.83 -7.13 10.43
C ALA A 27 13.49 -8.05 11.60
N THR A 28 12.22 -8.14 12.05
CA THR A 28 11.89 -8.92 13.27
C THR A 28 10.69 -9.86 13.15
N MET A 29 10.08 -10.01 11.97
CA MET A 29 8.96 -10.94 11.74
C MET A 29 9.31 -11.93 10.65
N GLU A 30 9.30 -13.21 10.98
CA GLU A 30 9.35 -14.30 10.02
C GLU A 30 7.97 -14.48 9.43
N TRP A 31 7.84 -14.24 8.13
CA TRP A 31 6.58 -14.43 7.43
C TRP A 31 6.38 -15.92 7.09
N THR A 32 5.25 -16.30 6.48
CA THR A 32 4.92 -17.63 5.96
C THR A 32 4.33 -17.46 4.57
N PRO A 33 4.74 -18.27 3.57
CA PRO A 33 4.10 -18.24 2.25
C PRO A 33 2.64 -18.69 2.32
N ALA A 34 1.85 -18.32 1.31
CA ALA A 34 0.43 -18.67 1.18
C ALA A 34 0.20 -20.19 1.03
N ARG A 35 1.14 -20.87 0.36
CA ARG A 35 1.20 -22.33 0.26
C ARG A 35 2.63 -22.79 0.47
N GLU A 36 2.78 -23.89 1.19
CA GLU A 36 4.05 -24.58 1.33
C GLU A 36 4.56 -25.00 -0.05
N GLN A 37 5.86 -24.88 -0.23
CA GLN A 37 6.53 -25.13 -1.48
C GLN A 37 6.80 -26.62 -1.63
N GLU A 38 6.17 -27.29 -2.59
CA GLU A 38 6.67 -28.58 -3.08
C GLU A 38 7.85 -28.31 -4.03
N SER A 39 8.95 -29.04 -3.83
CA SER A 39 10.24 -28.80 -4.50
C SER A 39 10.34 -29.37 -5.92
N THR A 40 9.22 -29.49 -6.63
CA THR A 40 9.11 -30.23 -7.89
C THR A 40 9.30 -29.37 -9.15
N ASP A 41 9.34 -28.04 -9.02
CA ASP A 41 9.48 -27.14 -10.17
C ASP A 41 10.82 -27.31 -10.91
N SER A 42 10.70 -27.50 -12.22
CA SER A 42 11.83 -27.50 -13.16
C SER A 42 12.56 -26.14 -13.17
N GLN A 43 13.82 -26.13 -13.62
CA GLN A 43 14.58 -24.87 -13.80
C GLN A 43 13.85 -23.89 -14.74
N GLN A 44 13.11 -24.41 -15.72
CA GLN A 44 12.31 -23.61 -16.65
C GLN A 44 11.13 -22.93 -15.96
N GLU A 45 10.42 -23.62 -15.07
CA GLU A 45 9.31 -23.05 -14.30
C GLU A 45 9.77 -21.95 -13.35
N LYS A 46 10.90 -22.18 -12.65
CA LYS A 46 11.52 -21.14 -11.81
C LYS A 46 11.92 -19.91 -12.60
N ALA A 47 12.50 -20.09 -13.79
CA ALA A 47 12.82 -18.97 -14.68
C ALA A 47 11.56 -18.22 -15.13
N ALA A 48 10.47 -18.94 -15.44
CA ALA A 48 9.19 -18.35 -15.83
C ALA A 48 8.52 -17.56 -14.69
N ALA A 49 8.46 -18.13 -13.47
CA ALA A 49 7.91 -17.46 -12.29
C ALA A 49 8.73 -16.22 -11.92
N THR A 50 10.06 -16.32 -11.95
CA THR A 50 10.98 -15.19 -11.73
C THR A 50 10.76 -14.08 -12.75
N LYS A 51 10.63 -14.42 -14.04
CA LYS A 51 10.37 -13.45 -15.11
C LYS A 51 9.00 -12.77 -14.94
N LEU A 52 7.97 -13.53 -14.59
CA LEU A 52 6.63 -13.00 -14.33
C LEU A 52 6.64 -12.00 -13.16
N TYR A 53 7.27 -12.38 -12.04
CA TYR A 53 7.41 -11.50 -10.89
C TYR A 53 8.19 -10.22 -11.20
N GLN A 54 9.29 -10.34 -11.96
CA GLN A 54 10.09 -9.19 -12.37
C GLN A 54 9.29 -8.24 -13.26
N LYS A 55 8.56 -8.75 -14.26
CA LYS A 55 7.69 -7.97 -15.14
C LYS A 55 6.70 -7.11 -14.35
N VAL A 56 6.00 -7.73 -13.39
CA VAL A 56 5.03 -7.01 -12.54
C VAL A 56 5.70 -5.94 -11.68
N ARG A 57 6.90 -6.20 -11.15
CA ARG A 57 7.63 -5.21 -10.33
C ARG A 57 8.04 -3.98 -11.13
N GLU A 58 8.48 -4.18 -12.37
CA GLU A 58 8.94 -3.14 -13.29
C GLU A 58 7.79 -2.33 -13.87
N ALA A 59 6.60 -2.92 -14.02
CA ALA A 59 5.42 -2.24 -14.51
C ALA A 59 4.77 -1.29 -13.50
N ARG A 60 5.23 -1.23 -12.25
CA ARG A 60 4.65 -0.34 -11.23
C ARG A 60 5.09 1.10 -11.45
N ALA A 61 4.14 2.02 -11.32
CA ALA A 61 4.46 3.44 -11.41
C ALA A 61 5.39 3.87 -10.27
N THR A 62 6.53 4.46 -10.65
CA THR A 62 7.53 5.00 -9.73
C THR A 62 7.99 6.38 -10.19
N TRP A 63 8.43 7.21 -9.25
CA TRP A 63 8.85 8.57 -9.52
C TRP A 63 10.37 8.65 -9.53
N ARG A 64 10.94 8.80 -10.73
CA ARG A 64 12.37 9.06 -10.95
C ARG A 64 12.63 10.56 -10.90
N ASP A 65 13.74 10.95 -10.27
CA ASP A 65 14.14 12.35 -10.07
C ASP A 65 13.01 13.17 -9.43
N PHE A 66 12.35 12.58 -8.43
CA PHE A 66 11.22 13.21 -7.74
C PHE A 66 11.71 14.41 -6.93
N PRO A 67 11.26 15.64 -7.24
CA PRO A 67 11.74 16.84 -6.54
C PRO A 67 11.02 17.05 -5.20
N GLY A 68 9.96 16.29 -4.92
CA GLY A 68 9.02 16.58 -3.86
C GLY A 68 7.78 17.32 -4.36
N PHE A 69 6.73 17.37 -3.54
CA PHE A 69 5.57 18.21 -3.80
C PHE A 69 4.91 18.71 -2.50
N THR A 70 4.12 19.77 -2.65
CA THR A 70 3.19 20.25 -1.64
C THR A 70 1.76 20.15 -2.12
N ALA A 71 0.81 20.01 -1.20
CA ALA A 71 -0.62 20.09 -1.48
C ALA A 71 -1.38 20.60 -0.26
N ASP A 72 -2.53 21.23 -0.50
CA ASP A 72 -3.53 21.44 0.54
C ASP A 72 -4.29 20.14 0.79
N VAL A 73 -4.58 19.83 2.05
CA VAL A 73 -5.19 18.57 2.47
C VAL A 73 -6.52 18.83 3.16
N THR A 74 -7.51 18.01 2.85
CA THR A 74 -8.73 17.84 3.66
C THR A 74 -8.82 16.39 4.09
N VAL A 75 -8.99 16.17 5.39
CA VAL A 75 -9.19 14.84 5.98
C VAL A 75 -10.58 14.78 6.59
N CYS A 76 -11.34 13.74 6.26
CA CYS A 76 -12.59 13.39 6.89
C CYS A 76 -12.51 11.97 7.45
N TYR A 77 -12.92 11.75 8.69
CA TYR A 77 -12.98 10.42 9.30
C TYR A 77 -14.16 10.34 10.26
N ASN A 78 -15.10 9.42 10.02
CA ASN A 78 -16.31 9.22 10.83
C ASN A 78 -17.05 10.52 11.18
N GLY A 79 -17.27 11.37 10.17
CA GLY A 79 -17.96 12.66 10.33
C GLY A 79 -17.08 13.81 10.84
N LYS A 80 -15.89 13.53 11.41
CA LYS A 80 -14.93 14.57 11.79
C LYS A 80 -14.16 15.06 10.57
N ARG A 81 -13.93 16.37 10.47
CA ARG A 81 -13.21 17.01 9.36
C ARG A 81 -12.11 17.93 9.86
N THR A 82 -10.97 17.93 9.18
CA THR A 82 -9.91 18.92 9.35
C THR A 82 -9.23 19.25 8.03
N THR A 83 -8.54 20.38 7.99
CA THR A 83 -7.77 20.82 6.82
C THR A 83 -6.31 21.06 7.21
N GLY A 84 -5.43 21.12 6.21
CA GLY A 84 -4.00 21.23 6.46
C GLY A 84 -3.16 21.30 5.20
N LYS A 85 -1.86 21.03 5.37
CA LYS A 85 -0.88 21.00 4.29
C LYS A 85 -0.04 19.73 4.35
N LEU A 86 0.26 19.19 3.18
CA LEU A 86 1.19 18.10 2.97
C LEU A 86 2.45 18.64 2.32
N VAL A 87 3.61 18.20 2.81
CA VAL A 87 4.89 18.30 2.11
C VAL A 87 5.48 16.89 2.02
N ALA A 88 5.83 16.46 0.81
CA ALA A 88 6.69 15.31 0.58
C ALA A 88 7.97 15.82 -0.08
N ASP A 89 9.14 15.63 0.54
CA ASP A 89 10.41 16.07 -0.03
C ASP A 89 10.97 15.08 -1.07
N ASN A 90 12.10 15.41 -1.69
CA ASN A 90 12.76 14.56 -2.69
C ASN A 90 13.35 13.25 -2.10
N GLN A 91 13.44 13.11 -0.78
CA GLN A 91 13.78 11.86 -0.11
C GLN A 91 12.55 11.03 0.30
N PHE A 92 11.34 11.49 -0.02
CA PHE A 92 10.05 10.91 0.37
C PHE A 92 9.77 11.01 1.88
N LYS A 93 10.39 11.96 2.59
CA LYS A 93 9.96 12.32 3.95
C LYS A 93 8.68 13.12 3.84
N ILE A 94 7.68 12.71 4.62
CA ILE A 94 6.35 13.30 4.58
C ILE A 94 6.10 14.08 5.86
N LYS A 95 5.67 15.32 5.71
CA LYS A 95 5.16 16.16 6.79
C LYS A 95 3.70 16.51 6.48
N LEU A 96 2.80 16.09 7.37
CA LEU A 96 1.40 16.49 7.36
C LEU A 96 1.14 17.42 8.53
N THR A 97 0.65 18.62 8.26
CA THR A 97 0.27 19.60 9.28
C THR A 97 -1.22 19.85 9.15
N LEU A 98 -2.00 19.48 10.18
CA LEU A 98 -3.45 19.64 10.23
C LEU A 98 -3.83 20.68 11.29
N GLN A 99 -4.94 21.40 11.06
CA GLN A 99 -5.52 22.30 12.07
C GLN A 99 -5.99 21.53 13.32
N ASP A 100 -6.44 20.29 13.12
CA ASP A 100 -6.76 19.35 14.20
C ASP A 100 -5.88 18.11 14.03
N GLU A 101 -4.85 18.03 14.86
CA GLU A 101 -3.85 16.97 14.79
C GLU A 101 -4.39 15.59 15.21
N SER A 102 -5.57 15.50 15.83
CA SER A 102 -6.13 14.20 16.23
C SER A 102 -6.46 13.28 15.05
N LEU A 103 -6.57 13.82 13.82
CA LEU A 103 -6.76 13.02 12.61
C LEU A 103 -5.43 12.64 11.93
N SER A 104 -4.28 13.08 12.45
CA SER A 104 -2.96 12.73 11.91
C SER A 104 -2.64 11.25 12.08
N GLU A 105 -3.01 10.64 13.22
CA GLU A 105 -2.77 9.21 13.50
C GLU A 105 -3.39 8.29 12.43
N TRP A 106 -4.56 8.67 11.91
CA TRP A 106 -5.23 7.92 10.84
C TRP A 106 -4.71 8.28 9.44
N SER A 107 -4.52 9.57 9.16
CA SER A 107 -4.25 10.05 7.80
C SER A 107 -2.77 9.97 7.38
N LEU A 108 -1.83 10.19 8.30
CA LEU A 108 -0.40 10.21 7.98
C LEU A 108 0.14 8.84 7.51
N PRO A 109 -0.18 7.69 8.15
CA PRO A 109 0.25 6.38 7.65
C PRO A 109 -0.25 6.09 6.23
N LYS A 110 -1.46 6.55 5.89
CA LYS A 110 -2.03 6.42 4.54
C LYS A 110 -1.21 7.19 3.51
N MET A 111 -0.83 8.44 3.83
CA MET A 111 0.04 9.26 2.98
C MET A 111 1.41 8.60 2.79
N HIS A 112 2.04 8.12 3.87
CA HIS A 112 3.29 7.38 3.80
C HIS A 112 3.20 6.18 2.88
N SER A 113 2.10 5.43 2.96
CA SER A 113 1.93 4.29 2.08
C SER A 113 1.78 4.73 0.62
N VAL A 114 0.81 5.57 0.27
CA VAL A 114 0.51 5.91 -1.13
C VAL A 114 1.68 6.59 -1.84
N ILE A 115 2.38 7.50 -1.14
CA ILE A 115 3.52 8.24 -1.68
C ILE A 115 4.80 7.39 -1.63
N GLY A 116 5.05 6.68 -0.53
CA GLY A 116 6.25 5.86 -0.36
C GLY A 116 6.39 4.73 -1.38
N HIS A 117 5.27 4.15 -1.84
CA HIS A 117 5.28 3.12 -2.89
C HIS A 117 5.76 3.62 -4.26
N ARG A 118 5.86 4.94 -4.45
CA ARG A 118 6.35 5.56 -5.69
C ARG A 118 7.87 5.70 -5.70
N LYS A 119 8.56 5.47 -4.58
CA LYS A 119 10.02 5.58 -4.49
C LYS A 119 10.68 4.62 -5.48
N TYR A 120 11.33 5.17 -6.50
CA TYR A 120 12.09 4.38 -7.45
C TYR A 120 13.24 3.65 -6.75
N ARG A 121 13.41 2.38 -7.11
CA ARG A 121 14.59 1.58 -6.76
C ARG A 121 14.98 0.80 -7.99
N GLN A 122 16.28 0.69 -8.27
CA GLN A 122 16.74 -0.22 -9.31
C GLN A 122 16.35 -1.65 -8.92
N GLN A 123 15.59 -2.32 -9.79
CA GLN A 123 15.12 -3.68 -9.53
C GLN A 123 16.19 -4.67 -10.04
N LYS A 124 16.63 -5.59 -9.18
CA LYS A 124 17.31 -6.82 -9.60
C LYS A 124 16.28 -7.96 -9.65
N PRO A 125 16.41 -8.94 -10.56
CA PRO A 125 15.61 -10.16 -10.51
C PRO A 125 15.68 -10.79 -9.12
N ILE A 126 14.53 -11.17 -8.59
CA ILE A 126 14.44 -11.92 -7.34
C ILE A 126 13.86 -13.28 -7.70
N PRO A 127 14.55 -14.39 -7.39
CA PRO A 127 14.05 -15.72 -7.69
C PRO A 127 12.65 -15.94 -7.11
N ALA A 128 11.79 -16.57 -7.90
CA ALA A 128 10.43 -16.93 -7.52
C ALA A 128 10.07 -18.28 -8.13
N THR A 129 9.12 -18.95 -7.48
CA THR A 129 8.65 -20.29 -7.80
C THR A 129 7.12 -20.27 -7.87
N PHE A 130 6.49 -21.07 -8.75
CA PHE A 130 5.04 -21.17 -8.74
C PHE A 130 4.60 -21.89 -7.46
N ALA A 131 3.59 -21.37 -6.77
CA ALA A 131 3.15 -21.91 -5.49
C ALA A 131 1.97 -22.89 -5.64
N ASP A 132 1.49 -23.07 -6.87
CA ASP A 132 0.46 -24.03 -7.25
C ASP A 132 0.45 -24.32 -8.75
N GLN A 133 -0.31 -25.35 -9.11
CA GLN A 133 -0.56 -25.77 -10.49
C GLN A 133 -1.77 -25.05 -11.12
N GLU A 134 -2.33 -24.04 -10.45
CA GLU A 134 -3.52 -23.34 -10.92
C GLU A 134 -3.13 -22.29 -11.96
N VAL A 135 -3.42 -22.57 -13.24
CA VAL A 135 -3.03 -21.69 -14.36
C VAL A 135 -4.10 -20.68 -14.77
N ASP A 136 -5.38 -20.99 -14.52
CA ASP A 136 -6.54 -20.20 -14.98
C ASP A 136 -7.28 -19.46 -13.85
N HIS A 137 -6.61 -19.20 -12.73
CA HIS A 137 -7.19 -18.41 -11.64
C HIS A 137 -7.55 -16.99 -12.14
N PRO A 138 -8.72 -16.41 -11.80
CA PRO A 138 -9.14 -15.10 -12.30
C PRO A 138 -8.20 -13.95 -11.87
N LEU A 139 -7.45 -14.13 -10.79
CA LEU A 139 -6.41 -13.20 -10.32
C LEU A 139 -4.99 -13.60 -10.77
N GLY A 140 -4.85 -14.60 -11.64
CA GLY A 140 -3.55 -15.04 -12.18
C GLY A 140 -2.75 -15.99 -11.27
N ARG A 141 -1.51 -16.24 -11.67
CA ARG A 141 -0.63 -17.27 -11.09
C ARG A 141 -0.16 -16.90 -9.69
N LEU A 142 -0.21 -17.86 -8.77
CA LEU A 142 0.37 -17.71 -7.44
C LEU A 142 1.87 -18.01 -7.48
N VAL A 143 2.68 -17.10 -6.95
CA VAL A 143 4.13 -17.27 -6.82
C VAL A 143 4.59 -17.08 -5.38
N ASN A 144 5.55 -17.90 -4.96
CA ASN A 144 6.34 -17.69 -3.75
C ASN A 144 7.64 -16.99 -4.14
N ILE A 145 8.13 -16.07 -3.29
CA ILE A 145 9.41 -15.42 -3.52
C ILE A 145 10.51 -16.18 -2.76
N ASP A 146 11.49 -16.73 -3.46
CA ASP A 146 12.48 -17.59 -2.83
C ASP A 146 13.27 -16.83 -1.75
N GLY A 147 13.51 -17.49 -0.61
CA GLY A 147 14.16 -16.89 0.56
C GLY A 147 13.35 -15.76 1.21
N LYS A 148 12.10 -15.54 0.79
CA LYS A 148 11.16 -14.61 1.42
C LYS A 148 9.85 -15.32 1.66
N ASN A 149 9.36 -15.26 2.89
CA ASN A 149 8.11 -15.94 3.21
C ASN A 149 6.88 -15.08 2.82
N VAL A 150 6.78 -14.71 1.54
CA VAL A 150 5.70 -13.91 0.97
C VAL A 150 5.27 -14.51 -0.35
N SER A 151 3.97 -14.45 -0.61
CA SER A 151 3.40 -14.90 -1.88
C SER A 151 2.62 -13.78 -2.55
N PHE A 152 2.53 -13.86 -3.87
CA PHE A 152 1.79 -12.92 -4.70
C PHE A 152 0.96 -13.66 -5.72
N ARG A 153 -0.24 -13.15 -6.04
CA ARG A 153 -0.88 -13.49 -7.32
C ARG A 153 -0.52 -12.44 -8.36
N LEU A 154 -0.22 -12.90 -9.57
CA LEU A 154 0.29 -12.10 -10.67
C LEU A 154 -0.51 -12.37 -11.94
N GLN A 155 -1.02 -11.31 -12.57
CA GLN A 155 -1.76 -11.40 -13.82
C GLN A 155 -1.23 -10.35 -14.80
N GLY A 156 -0.67 -10.82 -15.93
CA GLY A 156 -0.05 -9.94 -16.91
C GLY A 156 1.15 -9.18 -16.32
N ASP A 157 0.95 -7.89 -16.06
CA ASP A 157 1.91 -6.96 -15.44
C ASP A 157 1.38 -6.35 -14.13
N VAL A 158 0.31 -6.92 -13.57
CA VAL A 158 -0.34 -6.47 -12.33
C VAL A 158 -0.10 -7.47 -11.20
N MET A 159 0.19 -6.93 -10.01
CA MET A 159 0.17 -7.66 -8.75
C MET A 159 -1.26 -7.63 -8.20
N THR A 160 -1.99 -8.69 -8.51
CA THR A 160 -3.42 -8.81 -8.19
C THR A 160 -3.62 -9.20 -6.74
N GLU A 161 -2.71 -9.97 -6.13
CA GLU A 161 -2.74 -10.21 -4.69
C GLU A 161 -1.38 -10.18 -4.01
N VAL A 162 -1.39 -9.79 -2.74
CA VAL A 162 -0.28 -9.92 -1.78
C VAL A 162 -0.77 -10.77 -0.62
N HIS A 163 -0.02 -11.83 -0.31
CA HIS A 163 -0.30 -12.72 0.81
C HIS A 163 0.82 -12.61 1.85
N ARG A 164 0.46 -12.25 3.08
CA ARG A 164 1.39 -12.11 4.20
C ARG A 164 0.79 -12.78 5.42
N ARG A 165 1.52 -13.73 5.99
CA ARG A 165 1.17 -14.40 7.24
C ARG A 165 2.40 -14.50 8.14
N SER A 166 2.22 -14.39 9.44
CA SER A 166 3.18 -14.75 10.49
C SER A 166 2.40 -15.21 11.72
N ASP A 167 3.11 -15.53 12.80
CA ASP A 167 2.57 -15.73 14.15
C ASP A 167 1.70 -14.56 14.68
N LYS A 168 1.96 -13.32 14.22
CA LYS A 168 1.38 -12.07 14.74
C LYS A 168 0.47 -11.35 13.75
N SER A 169 0.53 -11.69 12.46
CA SER A 169 -0.21 -10.96 11.43
C SER A 169 -0.62 -11.88 10.30
N TRP A 170 -1.87 -11.78 9.83
CA TRP A 170 -2.32 -12.44 8.61
C TRP A 170 -3.19 -11.50 7.81
N PHE A 171 -2.76 -11.15 6.60
CA PHE A 171 -3.57 -10.37 5.68
C PHE A 171 -3.37 -10.77 4.22
N THR A 172 -4.43 -10.58 3.45
CA THR A 172 -4.43 -10.66 1.99
C THR A 172 -4.84 -9.29 1.45
N ILE A 173 -4.10 -8.79 0.46
CA ILE A 173 -4.45 -7.57 -0.28
C ILE A 173 -4.79 -7.97 -1.68
N SER A 174 -5.99 -7.64 -2.14
CA SER A 174 -6.42 -7.83 -3.52
C SER A 174 -6.47 -6.48 -4.22
N THR A 175 -5.76 -6.33 -5.32
CA THR A 175 -5.87 -5.20 -6.25
C THR A 175 -7.00 -5.51 -7.22
N LEU A 176 -8.10 -4.77 -7.12
CA LEU A 176 -9.31 -5.01 -7.90
C LEU A 176 -9.33 -4.17 -9.19
N ASP A 177 -8.65 -3.03 -9.18
CA ASP A 177 -8.57 -2.14 -10.34
C ASP A 177 -7.25 -1.35 -10.34
N VAL A 178 -6.79 -1.01 -11.54
CA VAL A 178 -5.56 -0.24 -11.77
C VAL A 178 -5.79 0.89 -12.76
N LEU A 179 -5.24 2.06 -12.44
CA LEU A 179 -5.04 3.13 -13.39
C LEU A 179 -3.75 2.89 -14.17
N ARG A 180 -3.79 3.12 -15.48
CA ARG A 180 -2.59 3.19 -16.34
C ARG A 180 -2.09 4.62 -16.44
N THR A 181 -0.80 4.82 -16.16
CA THR A 181 -0.15 6.12 -16.37
C THR A 181 0.06 6.39 -17.87
N LYS A 182 0.49 7.61 -18.22
CA LYS A 182 0.87 7.95 -19.61
C LYS A 182 1.98 7.05 -20.14
N GLU A 183 2.85 6.56 -19.27
CA GLU A 183 3.96 5.65 -19.56
C GLU A 183 3.53 4.17 -19.50
N ASN A 184 2.22 3.89 -19.41
CA ASN A 184 1.62 2.57 -19.30
C ASN A 184 2.00 1.79 -18.02
N GLU A 185 2.48 2.50 -16.99
CA GLU A 185 2.76 1.93 -15.68
C GLU A 185 1.46 1.75 -14.88
N THR A 186 1.50 0.88 -13.87
CA THR A 186 0.35 0.52 -13.03
C THR A 186 0.31 1.31 -11.72
N LEU A 187 -0.85 1.88 -11.43
CA LEU A 187 -1.21 2.47 -10.15
C LEU A 187 -2.46 1.76 -9.61
N PRO A 188 -2.42 1.18 -8.39
CA PRO A 188 -3.63 0.62 -7.78
C PRO A 188 -4.71 1.71 -7.62
N GLN A 189 -5.89 1.46 -8.17
CA GLN A 189 -7.05 2.35 -8.08
C GLN A 189 -8.05 1.86 -7.04
N VAL A 190 -8.27 0.55 -6.97
CA VAL A 190 -9.15 -0.08 -5.99
C VAL A 190 -8.43 -1.26 -5.34
N THR A 191 -8.42 -1.31 -4.01
CA THR A 191 -7.88 -2.46 -3.27
C THR A 191 -8.81 -2.89 -2.15
N SER A 192 -8.78 -4.17 -1.82
CA SER A 192 -9.44 -4.74 -0.65
C SER A 192 -8.41 -5.47 0.20
N VAL A 193 -8.40 -5.24 1.51
CA VAL A 193 -7.48 -5.88 2.44
C VAL A 193 -8.29 -6.68 3.45
N THR A 194 -8.11 -7.99 3.46
CA THR A 194 -8.74 -8.88 4.44
C THR A 194 -7.73 -9.22 5.51
N TYR A 195 -8.03 -8.84 6.74
CA TYR A 195 -7.23 -9.16 7.93
C TYR A 195 -7.82 -10.38 8.63
N ARG A 196 -6.95 -11.27 9.09
CA ARG A 196 -7.32 -12.51 9.78
C ARG A 196 -6.58 -12.65 11.10
N ASN A 197 -7.19 -13.37 12.02
CA ASN A 197 -6.52 -13.85 13.22
C ASN A 197 -5.44 -14.86 12.80
N PRO A 198 -4.15 -14.65 13.15
CA PRO A 198 -3.07 -15.53 12.71
C PRO A 198 -3.13 -16.94 13.32
N GLN A 199 -3.77 -17.10 14.48
CA GLN A 199 -3.95 -18.37 15.17
C GLN A 199 -5.18 -19.14 14.64
N THR A 200 -6.33 -18.47 14.53
CA THR A 200 -7.61 -19.13 14.21
C THR A 200 -7.97 -19.07 12.73
N GLY A 201 -7.41 -18.12 11.98
CA GLY A 201 -7.76 -17.86 10.58
C GLY A 201 -9.08 -17.11 10.36
N GLU A 202 -9.80 -16.78 11.44
CA GLU A 202 -11.04 -16.01 11.37
C GLU A 202 -10.80 -14.62 10.78
N ILE A 203 -11.74 -14.15 9.95
CA ILE A 203 -11.69 -12.80 9.40
C ILE A 203 -12.01 -11.80 10.50
N LEU A 204 -11.08 -10.89 10.77
CA LEU A 204 -11.23 -9.83 11.77
C LEU A 204 -11.81 -8.56 11.15
N SER A 205 -11.35 -8.21 9.95
CA SER A 205 -11.84 -7.03 9.25
C SER A 205 -11.54 -7.08 7.75
N ASN A 206 -12.28 -6.28 7.00
CA ASN A 206 -11.96 -5.92 5.62
C ASN A 206 -11.82 -4.41 5.48
N ARG A 207 -10.80 -3.98 4.74
CA ARG A 207 -10.56 -2.57 4.41
C ARG A 207 -10.52 -2.40 2.89
N SER A 208 -11.52 -1.74 2.36
CA SER A 208 -11.59 -1.34 0.95
C SER A 208 -11.06 0.08 0.77
N ASN A 209 -10.30 0.29 -0.30
CA ASN A 209 -9.66 1.56 -0.59
C ASN A 209 -9.90 1.95 -2.04
N THR A 210 -10.17 3.23 -2.28
CA THR A 210 -10.05 3.82 -3.62
C THR A 210 -8.98 4.90 -3.62
N PHE A 211 -8.31 5.04 -4.74
CA PHE A 211 -7.25 6.02 -4.98
C PHE A 211 -7.53 6.76 -6.27
N ALA A 212 -7.32 8.07 -6.28
CA ALA A 212 -7.33 8.87 -7.49
C ALA A 212 -6.01 9.63 -7.60
N PHE A 213 -5.57 9.85 -8.85
CA PHE A 213 -4.32 10.51 -9.17
C PHE A 213 -4.54 11.58 -10.24
N ALA A 214 -3.69 12.61 -10.25
CA ALA A 214 -3.60 13.58 -11.33
C ALA A 214 -2.14 13.83 -11.69
N ARG A 215 -1.89 14.00 -12.99
CA ARG A 215 -0.56 14.30 -13.52
C ARG A 215 -0.17 15.74 -13.20
N VAL A 216 0.98 15.92 -12.57
CA VAL A 216 1.65 17.22 -12.35
C VAL A 216 3.09 17.11 -12.81
N GLY A 217 3.45 17.83 -13.88
CA GLY A 217 4.71 17.61 -14.58
C GLY A 217 4.78 16.19 -15.13
N LYS A 218 5.77 15.40 -14.69
CA LYS A 218 5.93 13.97 -15.05
C LYS A 218 5.42 12.99 -13.99
N PHE A 219 4.75 13.47 -12.94
CA PHE A 219 4.38 12.65 -11.77
C PHE A 219 2.86 12.54 -11.63
N ASP A 220 2.34 11.32 -11.48
CA ASP A 220 0.94 11.08 -11.13
C ASP A 220 0.77 11.14 -9.61
N LEU A 221 0.37 12.31 -9.09
CA LEU A 221 0.26 12.60 -7.66
C LEU A 221 -1.13 12.23 -7.12
N PRO A 222 -1.25 11.73 -5.87
CA PRO A 222 -2.55 11.37 -5.30
C PRO A 222 -3.44 12.61 -5.11
N THR A 223 -4.71 12.51 -5.48
CA THR A 223 -5.72 13.57 -5.36
C THR A 223 -6.86 13.20 -4.42
N ALA A 224 -7.22 11.93 -4.35
CA ALA A 224 -8.23 11.44 -3.43
C ALA A 224 -7.91 10.03 -2.94
N MET A 225 -8.28 9.77 -1.69
CA MET A 225 -8.27 8.46 -1.07
C MET A 225 -9.58 8.28 -0.33
N LEU A 226 -10.27 7.16 -0.55
CA LEU A 226 -11.39 6.71 0.28
C LEU A 226 -10.97 5.41 0.96
N THR A 227 -11.32 5.25 2.23
CA THR A 227 -11.16 4.02 2.98
C THR A 227 -12.50 3.68 3.64
N VAL A 228 -12.98 2.48 3.38
CA VAL A 228 -14.14 1.89 4.06
C VAL A 228 -13.64 0.65 4.78
N GLU A 229 -13.82 0.61 6.09
CA GLU A 229 -13.39 -0.50 6.94
C GLU A 229 -14.60 -1.09 7.65
N CYS A 230 -14.74 -2.40 7.54
CA CYS A 230 -15.75 -3.20 8.24
C CYS A 230 -15.01 -4.20 9.13
N GLY A 231 -15.28 -4.17 10.42
CA GLY A 231 -14.76 -5.10 11.41
C GLY A 231 -15.80 -6.10 11.90
N GLU A 232 -15.46 -6.79 12.97
CA GLU A 232 -16.40 -7.63 13.72
C GLU A 232 -17.58 -6.82 14.25
N LYS A 233 -18.72 -7.49 14.48
CA LYS A 233 -19.94 -6.89 15.08
C LYS A 233 -20.46 -5.63 14.36
N PHE A 234 -20.23 -5.55 13.04
CA PHE A 234 -20.62 -4.40 12.20
C PHE A 234 -19.91 -3.08 12.56
N ASP A 235 -18.74 -3.14 13.20
CA ASP A 235 -17.89 -1.96 13.34
C ASP A 235 -17.57 -1.39 11.95
N HIS A 236 -17.92 -0.13 11.72
CA HIS A 236 -17.83 0.49 10.41
C HIS A 236 -17.15 1.86 10.51
N ASN A 237 -16.02 2.00 9.82
CA ASN A 237 -15.24 3.22 9.79
C ASN A 237 -15.07 3.70 8.35
N VAL A 238 -15.32 4.98 8.12
CA VAL A 238 -15.16 5.60 6.79
C VAL A 238 -14.31 6.84 6.91
N GLY A 239 -13.28 6.90 6.08
CA GLY A 239 -12.44 8.08 5.98
C GLY A 239 -12.07 8.41 4.56
N SER A 240 -11.92 9.71 4.29
CA SER A 240 -11.42 10.22 3.03
C SER A 240 -10.32 11.25 3.24
N ILE A 241 -9.40 11.30 2.29
CA ILE A 241 -8.37 12.32 2.21
C ILE A 241 -8.43 12.90 0.80
N LYS A 242 -8.55 14.22 0.69
CA LYS A 242 -8.49 14.96 -0.58
C LYS A 242 -7.28 15.88 -0.58
N LEU A 243 -6.54 15.85 -1.68
CA LEU A 243 -5.40 16.72 -1.93
C LEU A 243 -5.75 17.65 -3.10
N THR A 244 -5.41 18.92 -2.96
CA THR A 244 -5.64 19.96 -3.96
C THR A 244 -4.46 20.91 -4.04
N ASN A 245 -4.42 21.75 -5.08
CA ASN A 245 -3.38 22.77 -5.25
C ASN A 245 -1.96 22.20 -5.22
N HIS A 246 -1.76 21.05 -5.87
CA HIS A 246 -0.47 20.39 -5.97
C HIS A 246 0.58 21.30 -6.62
N ARG A 247 1.75 21.39 -5.99
CA ARG A 247 2.91 22.10 -6.53
C ARG A 247 4.15 21.27 -6.32
N LEU A 248 4.90 21.01 -7.39
CA LEU A 248 6.24 20.41 -7.28
C LEU A 248 7.15 21.37 -6.52
N LEU A 249 8.04 20.83 -5.69
CA LEU A 249 9.11 21.64 -5.12
C LEU A 249 10.09 22.00 -6.23
N THR A 250 10.49 23.26 -6.31
CA THR A 250 11.62 23.71 -7.13
C THR A 250 12.86 23.81 -6.24
N ASP A 251 14.06 23.72 -6.81
CA ASP A 251 15.32 23.72 -6.04
C ASP A 251 15.44 24.91 -5.06
N SER A 252 14.86 26.08 -5.40
CA SER A 252 14.85 27.27 -4.53
C SER A 252 14.01 27.13 -3.24
N ALA A 253 13.08 26.18 -3.17
CA ALA A 253 12.24 25.94 -1.97
C ALA A 253 12.95 25.06 -0.93
N LEU A 254 14.01 24.33 -1.32
CA LEU A 254 14.77 23.45 -0.43
C LEU A 254 15.72 24.23 0.51
N SER A 255 16.05 25.48 0.17
CA SER A 255 16.99 26.32 0.93
C SER A 255 16.33 27.07 2.10
N GLN A 256 15.00 27.09 2.21
CA GLN A 256 14.29 27.84 3.27
C GLN A 256 13.80 26.96 4.44
N THR A 257 14.16 25.67 4.46
CA THR A 257 13.74 24.73 5.50
C THR A 257 14.90 24.11 6.30
N ASN A 258 16.12 24.63 6.14
CA ASN A 258 17.25 24.34 7.04
C ASN A 258 17.37 25.39 8.13
#